data_AF-A0AAV0LDA4-F1
#
_entry.id   AF-A0AAV0LDA4-F1
#
_cell.length_a   1.000
_cell.length_b   1.000
_cell.length_c   1.000
_cell.angle_alpha   90.00
_cell.angle_beta   90.00
_cell.angle_gamma   90.00
#
_symmetry.space_group_name_H-M   'P 1'
#
loop_
_entity.id
_entity.type
_entity.pdbx_description
1 polymer ?
#
loop_
_entity_poly.entity_id
_entity_poly.type
_entity_poly.pdbx_seq_one_letter_code
_entity_poly.pdbx_strand_id
1 'polypeptide(L)'
;MVFEVPLSKYSNHNLVIHGYPDLLFEQKSWIALNTGSFLFRNCQWSLDLLDTWAPMGPKGPIREEAGKVLTANLKGRPAFEADDQSALIYLLLSQKEKWMDKVYVENQYYLHGYWLGLVERYEEMIEKYHPGLGDERWPFVTHFVGCKPCGSYGDYPVEQCLKSMERAFNFADNQVLKFYGFGHRGLLSPKIKRIANETATPLEYMDQVDIRRPVHGDESSGSSETKS
;
A
#
# COMPACT_ATOMS: atom_id res chain seq x y z
N MET A 1 -6.06 3.95 10.98
CA MET A 1 -4.88 3.22 10.51
C MET A 1 -4.77 1.96 11.35
N VAL A 2 -5.32 0.83 10.89
CA VAL A 2 -5.53 -0.38 11.73
C VAL A 2 -4.98 -1.65 11.11
N PHE A 3 -4.95 -1.75 9.78
CA PHE A 3 -4.44 -2.94 9.09
C PHE A 3 -2.96 -3.17 9.42
N GLU A 4 -2.62 -4.41 9.75
CA GLU A 4 -1.25 -4.85 9.94
C GLU A 4 -0.84 -5.78 8.81
N VAL A 5 0.34 -5.53 8.26
CA VAL A 5 0.93 -6.40 7.23
C VAL A 5 1.17 -7.79 7.85
N PRO A 6 0.65 -8.88 7.26
CA PRO A 6 0.75 -10.22 7.84
C PRO A 6 2.15 -10.82 7.62
N LEU A 7 3.17 -10.30 8.29
CA LEU A 7 4.58 -10.64 8.04
C LEU A 7 4.89 -12.15 8.13
N SER A 8 4.19 -12.88 9.00
CA SER A 8 4.32 -14.34 9.13
C SER A 8 4.01 -15.10 7.84
N LYS A 9 3.08 -14.58 7.02
CA LYS A 9 2.74 -15.09 5.67
C LYS A 9 3.95 -15.11 4.74
N TYR A 10 4.90 -14.21 4.92
CA TYR A 10 6.05 -14.01 4.03
C TYR A 10 7.35 -14.60 4.57
N SER A 11 7.29 -15.45 5.60
CA SER A 11 8.45 -16.06 6.26
C SER A 11 9.46 -16.68 5.30
N ASN A 12 8.99 -17.30 4.20
CA ASN A 12 9.83 -17.98 3.21
C ASN A 12 10.20 -17.12 1.97
N HIS A 13 9.81 -15.85 1.94
CA HIS A 13 10.02 -14.94 0.81
C HIS A 13 10.94 -13.78 1.20
N ASN A 14 11.62 -13.22 0.21
CA ASN A 14 12.57 -12.12 0.39
C ASN A 14 12.09 -10.82 -0.26
N LEU A 15 11.26 -10.90 -1.30
CA LEU A 15 10.58 -9.76 -1.91
C LEU A 15 9.07 -10.01 -1.83
N VAL A 16 8.32 -9.06 -1.28
CA VAL A 16 6.85 -9.05 -1.31
C VAL A 16 6.43 -7.80 -2.06
N ILE A 17 5.72 -7.98 -3.16
CA ILE A 17 5.37 -6.90 -4.08
C ILE A 17 3.94 -7.07 -4.53
N HIS A 18 3.19 -5.96 -4.57
CA HIS A 18 1.82 -6.02 -5.06
C HIS A 18 1.79 -6.30 -6.56
N GLY A 19 0.88 -7.17 -7.00
CA GLY A 19 0.69 -7.41 -8.43
C GLY A 19 -0.40 -8.42 -8.73
N TYR A 20 -0.58 -8.70 -10.02
CA TYR A 20 -1.61 -9.61 -10.50
C TYR A 20 -0.94 -10.76 -11.28
N PRO A 21 -1.06 -12.03 -10.82
CA PRO A 21 -0.38 -13.16 -11.46
C PRO A 21 -0.72 -13.37 -12.94
N ASP A 22 -1.95 -13.12 -13.35
CA ASP A 22 -2.40 -13.19 -14.75
C ASP A 22 -1.70 -12.10 -15.60
N LEU A 23 -1.63 -10.86 -15.09
CA LEU A 23 -0.91 -9.79 -15.76
C LEU A 23 0.58 -10.09 -15.87
N LEU A 24 1.17 -10.72 -14.85
CA LEU A 24 2.59 -11.04 -14.81
C LEU A 24 2.93 -12.20 -15.77
N PHE A 25 2.34 -13.37 -15.55
CA PHE A 25 2.79 -14.60 -16.21
C PHE A 25 2.14 -14.83 -17.58
N GLU A 26 0.88 -14.44 -17.75
CA GLU A 26 0.15 -14.67 -19.01
C GLU A 26 0.33 -13.47 -19.94
N GLN A 27 0.09 -12.26 -19.43
CA GLN A 27 0.09 -11.06 -20.27
C GLN A 27 1.45 -10.40 -20.41
N LYS A 28 2.38 -10.64 -19.49
CA LYS A 28 3.69 -9.96 -19.40
C LYS A 28 3.54 -8.44 -19.43
N SER A 29 2.57 -7.94 -18.67
CA SER A 29 2.21 -6.52 -18.63
C SER A 29 3.23 -5.70 -17.82
N TRP A 30 3.54 -4.49 -18.27
CA TRP A 30 4.45 -3.58 -17.54
C TRP A 30 3.86 -3.03 -16.23
N ILE A 31 2.55 -3.20 -16.02
CA ILE A 31 1.83 -2.85 -14.79
C ILE A 31 1.46 -4.09 -13.96
N ALA A 32 2.07 -5.25 -14.26
CA ALA A 32 1.78 -6.49 -13.56
C ALA A 32 2.18 -6.47 -12.08
N LEU A 33 3.22 -5.72 -11.75
CA LEU A 33 3.73 -5.50 -10.40
C LEU A 33 3.88 -3.99 -10.15
N ASN A 34 3.92 -3.55 -8.89
CA ASN A 34 4.21 -2.16 -8.54
C ASN A 34 5.39 -2.03 -7.57
N THR A 35 6.42 -1.28 -7.96
CA THR A 35 7.61 -1.01 -7.16
C THR A 35 7.51 0.25 -6.30
N GLY A 36 6.33 0.89 -6.22
CA GLY A 36 6.11 2.04 -5.33
C GLY A 36 5.90 1.67 -3.86
N SER A 37 5.55 0.42 -3.57
CA SER A 37 5.34 -0.10 -2.22
C SER A 37 5.59 -1.61 -2.19
N PHE A 38 6.67 -2.03 -1.55
CA PHE A 38 7.09 -3.43 -1.48
C PHE A 38 7.92 -3.66 -0.21
N LEU A 39 8.04 -4.93 0.19
CA LEU A 39 8.88 -5.35 1.31
C LEU A 39 10.11 -6.07 0.76
N PHE A 40 11.27 -5.74 1.34
CA PHE A 40 12.54 -6.30 0.92
C PHE A 40 13.31 -6.80 2.14
N ARG A 41 13.57 -8.11 2.20
CA ARG A 41 14.26 -8.74 3.33
C ARG A 41 15.72 -8.36 3.30
N ASN A 42 16.28 -7.98 4.44
CA ASN A 42 17.73 -7.83 4.56
C ASN A 42 18.41 -9.21 4.53
N CYS A 43 18.99 -9.59 3.39
CA CYS A 43 19.69 -10.87 3.19
C CYS A 43 20.55 -10.84 1.92
N GLN A 44 21.43 -11.84 1.75
CA GLN A 44 22.31 -11.94 0.58
C GLN A 44 21.54 -11.98 -0.74
N TRP A 45 20.44 -12.75 -0.81
CA TRP A 45 19.60 -12.84 -2.01
C TRP A 45 19.10 -11.46 -2.48
N SER A 46 18.79 -10.57 -1.52
CA SER A 46 18.32 -9.22 -1.81
C SER A 46 19.43 -8.32 -2.35
N LEU A 47 20.66 -8.47 -1.86
CA LEU A 47 21.83 -7.78 -2.41
C LEU A 47 22.08 -8.23 -3.86
N ASP A 48 22.04 -9.55 -4.10
CA ASP A 48 22.25 -10.11 -5.43
C ASP A 48 21.15 -9.65 -6.42
N LEU A 49 19.90 -9.52 -5.95
CA LEU A 49 18.82 -8.98 -6.77
C LEU A 49 19.07 -7.51 -7.12
N LEU A 50 19.49 -6.68 -6.15
CA LEU A 50 19.80 -5.27 -6.41
C LEU A 50 20.89 -5.12 -7.47
N ASP A 51 21.96 -5.92 -7.38
CA ASP A 51 23.05 -5.92 -8.38
C ASP A 51 22.54 -6.33 -9.77
N THR A 52 21.57 -7.24 -9.83
CA THR A 52 20.99 -7.70 -11.11
C THR A 52 19.95 -6.73 -11.67
N TRP A 53 19.28 -5.95 -10.81
CA TRP A 53 18.23 -5.00 -11.18
C TRP A 53 18.80 -3.63 -11.60
N ALA A 54 19.86 -3.17 -10.94
CA ALA A 54 20.52 -1.89 -11.19
C ALA A 54 21.04 -1.61 -12.63
N PRO A 55 21.44 -2.59 -13.47
CA PRO A 55 22.11 -2.31 -14.75
C PRO A 55 21.29 -1.50 -15.76
N MET A 56 19.96 -1.50 -15.68
CA MET A 56 19.09 -0.67 -16.54
C MET A 56 18.92 0.76 -16.02
N GLY A 57 19.49 1.08 -14.85
CA GLY A 57 19.32 2.34 -14.14
C GLY A 57 20.22 3.51 -14.57
N PRO A 58 21.50 3.35 -15.00
CA PRO A 58 22.37 4.49 -15.29
C PRO A 58 21.82 5.41 -16.38
N LYS A 59 21.70 6.71 -16.08
CA LYS A 59 21.14 7.71 -17.01
C LYS A 59 21.98 7.84 -18.29
N GLY A 60 21.32 8.16 -19.40
CA GLY A 60 21.94 8.33 -20.72
C GLY A 60 21.69 7.10 -21.61
N PRO A 61 22.62 6.77 -22.53
CA PRO A 61 22.40 5.72 -23.52
C PRO A 61 22.00 4.36 -22.93
N ILE A 62 22.51 4.01 -21.75
CA ILE A 62 22.18 2.74 -21.08
C ILE A 62 20.68 2.66 -20.78
N ARG A 63 20.13 3.67 -20.10
CA ARG A 63 18.70 3.69 -19.72
C ARG A 63 17.79 3.88 -20.93
N GLU A 64 18.21 4.63 -21.94
CA GLU A 64 17.47 4.82 -23.19
C GLU A 64 17.36 3.51 -23.98
N GLU A 65 18.47 2.79 -24.19
CA GLU A 65 18.48 1.50 -24.90
C GLU A 65 17.75 0.41 -24.09
N ALA A 66 17.93 0.38 -22.77
CA ALA A 66 17.14 -0.51 -21.91
C ALA A 66 15.64 -0.22 -22.02
N GLY A 67 15.22 1.05 -22.12
CA GLY A 67 13.82 1.43 -22.34
C GLY A 67 13.23 0.83 -23.63
N LYS A 68 14.02 0.77 -24.71
CA LYS A 68 13.61 0.12 -25.97
C LYS A 68 13.42 -1.39 -25.78
N VAL A 69 14.35 -2.05 -25.09
CA VAL A 69 14.25 -3.48 -24.75
C VAL A 69 12.99 -3.76 -23.94
N LEU A 70 12.73 -2.97 -22.89
CA LEU A 70 11.55 -3.13 -22.04
C LEU A 70 10.25 -2.92 -22.82
N THR A 71 10.19 -1.90 -23.68
CA THR A 71 9.03 -1.62 -24.52
C THR A 71 8.75 -2.75 -25.51
N ALA A 72 9.79 -3.38 -26.05
CA ALA A 72 9.65 -4.51 -26.98
C ALA A 72 9.19 -5.81 -26.29
N ASN A 73 9.42 -5.96 -24.98
CA ASN A 73 9.19 -7.22 -24.26
C ASN A 73 8.02 -7.19 -23.27
N LEU A 74 7.53 -6.00 -22.88
CA LEU A 74 6.44 -5.84 -21.91
C LEU A 74 5.19 -5.27 -22.57
N LYS A 75 4.08 -5.99 -22.43
CA LYS A 75 2.80 -5.63 -23.02
C LYS A 75 2.30 -4.30 -22.45
N GLY A 76 1.87 -3.40 -23.35
CA GLY A 76 1.25 -2.13 -22.99
C GLY A 76 2.19 -1.06 -22.45
N ARG A 77 3.50 -1.31 -22.42
CA ARG A 77 4.49 -0.29 -22.01
C ARG A 77 4.61 0.80 -23.08
N PRO A 78 4.42 2.09 -22.76
CA PRO A 78 4.71 3.16 -23.70
C PRO A 78 6.21 3.30 -23.96
N ALA A 79 6.58 4.00 -25.04
CA ALA A 79 7.98 4.25 -25.39
C ALA A 79 8.56 5.39 -24.55
N PHE A 80 9.39 5.04 -23.57
CA PHE A 80 10.20 5.96 -22.75
C PHE A 80 11.41 5.22 -22.16
N GLU A 81 12.33 5.97 -21.54
CA GLU A 81 13.51 5.46 -20.81
C GLU A 81 13.15 4.31 -19.86
N ALA A 82 14.11 3.42 -19.56
CA ALA A 82 13.89 2.37 -18.56
C ALA A 82 13.49 2.94 -17.19
N ASP A 83 12.53 2.28 -16.57
CA ASP A 83 12.07 2.50 -15.19
C ASP A 83 12.30 1.23 -14.37
N ASP A 84 12.40 1.40 -13.05
CA ASP A 84 12.68 0.33 -12.10
C ASP A 84 11.57 -0.74 -12.11
N GLN A 85 10.30 -0.36 -12.20
CA GLN A 85 9.17 -1.29 -12.23
C GLN A 85 9.26 -2.25 -13.44
N SER A 86 9.42 -1.69 -14.64
CA SER A 86 9.54 -2.44 -15.88
C SER A 86 10.80 -3.32 -15.87
N ALA A 87 11.93 -2.79 -15.39
CA ALA A 87 13.18 -3.54 -15.28
C ALA A 87 13.03 -4.76 -14.35
N LEU A 88 12.34 -4.60 -13.21
CA LEU A 88 12.10 -5.71 -12.29
C LEU A 88 11.19 -6.77 -12.91
N ILE A 89 10.08 -6.36 -13.54
CA ILE A 89 9.16 -7.29 -14.21
C ILE A 89 9.90 -8.08 -15.30
N TYR A 90 10.69 -7.40 -16.13
CA TYR A 90 11.48 -8.05 -17.17
C TYR A 90 12.50 -9.03 -16.60
N LEU A 91 13.22 -8.65 -15.54
CA LEU A 91 14.17 -9.52 -14.82
C LEU A 91 13.47 -10.78 -14.27
N LEU A 92 12.35 -10.61 -13.56
CA LEU A 92 11.63 -11.72 -12.94
C LEU A 92 11.03 -12.68 -13.98
N LEU A 93 10.61 -12.17 -15.13
CA LEU A 93 10.12 -13.00 -16.24
C LEU A 93 11.23 -13.71 -17.00
N SER A 94 12.37 -13.04 -17.24
CA SER A 94 13.50 -13.59 -17.99
C SER A 94 14.36 -14.56 -17.18
N GLN A 95 14.41 -14.40 -15.86
CA GLN A 95 15.21 -15.22 -14.95
C GLN A 95 14.32 -15.87 -13.87
N LYS A 96 13.13 -16.33 -14.26
CA LYS A 96 12.10 -16.89 -13.36
C LYS A 96 12.64 -17.93 -12.40
N GLU A 97 13.40 -18.91 -12.91
CA GLU A 97 13.95 -20.01 -12.12
C GLU A 97 14.92 -19.56 -11.03
N LYS A 98 15.61 -18.42 -11.24
CA LYS A 98 16.60 -17.89 -10.30
C LYS A 98 15.96 -17.07 -9.18
N TRP A 99 14.90 -16.31 -9.48
CA TRP A 99 14.39 -15.29 -8.56
C TRP A 99 13.03 -15.62 -7.97
N MET A 100 12.11 -16.19 -8.75
CA MET A 100 10.69 -16.21 -8.38
C MET A 100 10.36 -17.10 -7.18
N ASP A 101 11.22 -18.04 -6.77
CA ASP A 101 10.99 -18.83 -5.56
C ASP A 101 10.92 -17.95 -4.29
N LYS A 102 11.65 -16.82 -4.28
CA LYS A 102 11.72 -15.89 -3.16
C LYS A 102 10.84 -14.65 -3.33
N VAL A 103 10.05 -14.57 -4.40
CA VAL A 103 9.16 -13.44 -4.67
C VAL A 103 7.72 -13.84 -4.36
N TYR A 104 7.08 -13.11 -3.45
CA TYR A 104 5.65 -13.20 -3.22
C TYR A 104 4.92 -12.08 -3.95
N VAL A 105 4.02 -12.45 -4.88
CA VAL A 105 3.13 -11.51 -5.56
C VAL A 105 1.86 -11.37 -4.72
N GLU A 106 1.75 -10.26 -3.98
CA GLU A 106 0.61 -9.98 -3.11
C GLU A 106 -0.55 -9.39 -3.90
N ASN A 107 -1.75 -9.95 -3.72
CA ASN A 107 -2.97 -9.51 -4.39
C ASN A 107 -4.23 -9.62 -3.48
N GLN A 108 -4.06 -9.97 -2.20
CA GLN A 108 -5.17 -10.13 -1.26
C GLN A 108 -5.53 -8.83 -0.53
N TYR A 109 -4.63 -7.85 -0.53
CA TYR A 109 -4.87 -6.50 -0.01
C TYR A 109 -4.04 -5.50 -0.80
N TYR A 110 -4.38 -4.22 -0.71
CA TYR A 110 -3.68 -3.16 -1.43
C TYR A 110 -2.39 -2.75 -0.74
N LEU A 111 -1.36 -3.59 -0.85
CA LEU A 111 0.04 -3.17 -0.63
C LEU A 111 0.42 -2.04 -1.62
N HIS A 112 -0.20 -2.04 -2.79
CA HIS A 112 -0.31 -0.90 -3.69
C HIS A 112 -1.76 -0.82 -4.22
N GLY A 113 -2.44 0.29 -4.00
CA GLY A 113 -3.78 0.53 -4.53
C GLY A 113 -3.80 1.66 -5.56
N TYR A 114 -4.25 1.36 -6.78
CA TYR A 114 -4.34 2.36 -7.85
C TYR A 114 -5.46 3.37 -7.56
N TRP A 115 -5.08 4.63 -7.37
CA TRP A 115 -5.94 5.66 -6.79
C TRP A 115 -7.26 5.88 -7.53
N LEU A 116 -7.29 5.84 -8.87
CA LEU A 116 -8.51 6.08 -9.65
C LEU A 116 -9.63 5.09 -9.32
N GLY A 117 -9.30 3.84 -8.99
CA GLY A 117 -10.29 2.82 -8.61
C GLY A 117 -10.75 2.90 -7.15
N LEU A 118 -10.14 3.78 -6.34
CA LEU A 118 -10.32 3.82 -4.89
C LEU A 118 -10.93 5.12 -4.40
N VAL A 119 -10.45 6.27 -4.88
CA VAL A 119 -10.76 7.57 -4.27
C VAL A 119 -12.23 7.95 -4.35
N GLU A 120 -12.94 7.53 -5.40
CA GLU A 120 -14.38 7.77 -5.57
C GLU A 120 -15.25 6.87 -4.68
N ARG A 121 -14.66 5.82 -4.08
CA ARG A 121 -15.38 4.84 -3.26
C ARG A 121 -15.25 5.10 -1.76
N TYR A 122 -14.51 6.14 -1.34
CA TYR A 122 -14.27 6.38 0.08
C TYR A 122 -15.54 6.61 0.90
N GLU A 123 -16.53 7.33 0.37
CA GLU A 123 -17.81 7.52 1.04
C GLU A 123 -18.55 6.19 1.23
N GLU A 124 -18.57 5.34 0.19
CA GLU A 124 -19.11 3.98 0.30
C GLU A 124 -18.37 3.16 1.37
N MET A 125 -17.04 3.26 1.40
CA MET A 125 -16.21 2.54 2.38
C MET A 125 -16.49 2.99 3.82
N ILE A 126 -16.67 4.28 4.04
CA ILE A 126 -17.04 4.85 5.36
C ILE A 126 -18.42 4.34 5.80
N GLU A 127 -19.36 4.22 4.87
CA GLU A 127 -20.74 3.80 5.18
C GLU A 127 -20.84 2.29 5.45
N LYS A 128 -20.20 1.46 4.63
CA LYS A 128 -20.41 0.00 4.62
C LYS A 128 -19.36 -0.80 5.36
N TYR A 129 -18.16 -0.27 5.52
CA TYR A 129 -17.00 -1.01 6.02
C TYR A 129 -16.33 -0.29 7.18
N HIS A 130 -15.18 -0.80 7.60
CA HIS A 130 -14.39 -0.26 8.69
C HIS A 130 -12.89 -0.42 8.39
N PRO A 131 -12.01 0.39 9.03
CA PRO A 131 -10.58 0.22 8.90
C PRO A 131 -10.12 -1.14 9.43
N GLY A 132 -9.02 -1.65 8.87
CA GLY A 132 -8.41 -2.93 9.29
C GLY A 132 -8.48 -4.04 8.23
N LEU A 133 -9.20 -3.84 7.13
CA LEU A 133 -9.35 -4.84 6.06
C LEU A 133 -8.18 -4.84 5.07
N GLY A 134 -7.69 -3.66 4.68
CA GLY A 134 -6.51 -3.48 3.82
C GLY A 134 -6.77 -3.63 2.31
N ASP A 135 -7.95 -4.12 1.91
CA ASP A 135 -8.34 -4.46 0.54
C ASP A 135 -9.33 -3.45 -0.08
N GLU A 136 -10.12 -3.85 -1.07
CA GLU A 136 -11.12 -3.00 -1.74
C GLU A 136 -12.26 -2.50 -0.89
N ARG A 137 -12.39 -3.00 0.34
CA ARG A 137 -13.35 -2.54 1.33
C ARG A 137 -12.77 -1.43 2.20
N TRP A 138 -11.45 -1.44 2.41
CA TRP A 138 -10.72 -0.36 3.09
C TRP A 138 -9.22 -0.42 2.74
N PRO A 139 -8.74 0.31 1.72
CA PRO A 139 -7.40 0.09 1.17
C PRO A 139 -6.31 0.43 2.17
N PHE A 140 -5.28 -0.41 2.25
CA PHE A 140 -4.08 -0.12 3.04
C PHE A 140 -3.26 1.03 2.43
N VAL A 141 -3.01 0.98 1.11
CA VAL A 141 -2.30 2.03 0.36
C VAL A 141 -3.15 2.57 -0.77
N THR A 142 -3.26 3.89 -0.86
CA THR A 142 -3.72 4.59 -2.07
C THR A 142 -2.54 5.30 -2.72
N HIS A 143 -2.07 4.79 -3.85
CA HIS A 143 -0.88 5.26 -4.55
C HIS A 143 -1.26 6.09 -5.79
N PHE A 144 -0.88 7.36 -5.79
CA PHE A 144 -1.16 8.34 -6.84
C PHE A 144 -0.18 8.27 -8.02
N VAL A 145 -0.05 7.08 -8.61
CA VAL A 145 0.77 6.85 -9.81
C VAL A 145 0.33 7.82 -10.92
N GLY A 146 1.31 8.43 -11.58
CA GLY A 146 1.10 9.37 -12.69
C GLY A 146 0.76 10.81 -12.30
N CYS A 147 0.39 11.10 -11.04
CA CYS A 147 -0.01 12.45 -10.64
C CYS A 147 1.15 13.48 -10.60
N LYS A 148 2.35 13.04 -10.21
CA LYS A 148 3.60 13.83 -10.21
C LYS A 148 3.43 15.28 -9.69
N PRO A 149 2.90 15.50 -8.46
CA PRO A 149 2.54 16.83 -7.96
C PRO A 149 3.74 17.77 -7.72
N CYS A 150 4.95 17.21 -7.61
CA CYS A 150 6.20 17.98 -7.50
C CYS A 150 6.84 18.30 -8.86
N GLY A 151 6.44 17.59 -9.91
CA GLY A 151 6.99 17.73 -11.26
C GLY A 151 6.12 18.59 -12.17
N SER A 152 6.57 18.77 -13.42
CA SER A 152 5.88 19.62 -14.40
C SER A 152 5.00 18.84 -15.40
N TYR A 153 5.08 17.51 -15.44
CA TYR A 153 4.39 16.66 -16.43
C TYR A 153 3.75 15.42 -15.81
N GLY A 154 2.51 15.57 -15.33
CA GLY A 154 1.63 14.50 -14.85
C GLY A 154 0.90 13.78 -16.00
N ASP A 155 0.53 12.53 -15.77
CA ASP A 155 -0.30 11.74 -16.70
C ASP A 155 -1.81 12.04 -16.49
N TYR A 156 -2.14 12.76 -15.41
CA TYR A 156 -3.49 13.16 -15.02
C TYR A 156 -3.57 14.68 -14.77
N PRO A 157 -4.76 15.28 -14.87
CA PRO A 157 -4.96 16.69 -14.51
C PRO A 157 -4.54 16.96 -13.06
N VAL A 158 -3.66 17.95 -12.87
CA VAL A 158 -3.10 18.29 -11.54
C VAL A 158 -4.20 18.57 -10.52
N GLU A 159 -5.25 19.29 -10.91
CA GLU A 159 -6.37 19.60 -10.02
C GLU A 159 -7.09 18.33 -9.53
N GLN A 160 -7.31 17.35 -10.40
CA GLN A 160 -7.93 16.08 -10.03
C GLN A 160 -7.05 15.32 -9.05
N CYS A 161 -5.75 15.27 -9.32
CA CYS A 161 -4.77 14.63 -8.44
C CYS A 161 -4.76 15.27 -7.05
N LEU A 162 -4.65 16.59 -6.95
CA LEU A 162 -4.59 17.29 -5.67
C LEU A 162 -5.87 17.13 -4.85
N LYS A 163 -7.05 17.26 -5.49
CA LYS A 163 -8.34 16.98 -4.82
C LYS A 163 -8.44 15.55 -4.31
N SER A 164 -7.98 14.60 -5.12
CA SER A 164 -8.02 13.17 -4.76
C SER A 164 -7.02 12.83 -3.66
N MET A 165 -5.85 13.46 -3.66
CA MET A 165 -4.85 13.38 -2.59
C MET A 165 -5.39 13.96 -1.28
N GLU A 166 -6.08 15.11 -1.32
CA GLU A 166 -6.74 15.69 -0.15
C GLU A 166 -7.80 14.73 0.41
N ARG A 167 -8.61 14.12 -0.45
CA ARG A 167 -9.59 13.08 -0.05
C ARG A 167 -8.92 11.89 0.63
N ALA A 168 -7.86 11.34 0.03
CA ALA A 168 -7.14 10.20 0.58
C ALA A 168 -6.47 10.55 1.92
N PHE A 169 -5.87 11.73 2.03
CA PHE A 169 -5.30 12.22 3.27
C PHE A 169 -6.37 12.33 4.36
N ASN A 170 -7.48 13.03 4.10
CA ASN A 170 -8.55 13.21 5.08
C ASN A 170 -9.26 11.89 5.44
N PHE A 171 -9.37 10.94 4.49
CA PHE A 171 -9.89 9.59 4.75
C PHE A 171 -9.01 8.81 5.73
N ALA A 172 -7.69 8.92 5.58
CA ALA A 172 -6.73 8.35 6.51
C ALA A 172 -6.70 9.09 7.85
N ASP A 173 -6.64 10.42 7.82
CA ASP A 173 -6.49 11.29 9.00
C ASP A 173 -7.72 11.25 9.90
N ASN A 174 -8.92 11.07 9.34
CA ASN A 174 -10.13 10.80 10.13
C ASN A 174 -9.99 9.59 11.07
N GLN A 175 -9.20 8.57 10.68
CA GLN A 175 -8.97 7.42 11.55
C GLN A 175 -8.05 7.76 12.73
N VAL A 176 -7.26 8.83 12.64
CA VAL A 176 -6.39 9.35 13.71
C VAL A 176 -7.14 10.37 14.56
N LEU A 177 -7.78 11.36 13.93
CA LEU A 177 -8.56 12.41 14.59
C LEU A 177 -9.68 11.85 15.48
N LYS A 178 -10.24 10.70 15.11
CA LYS A 178 -11.28 10.01 15.90
C LYS A 178 -10.81 9.72 17.33
N PHE A 179 -9.54 9.41 17.54
CA PHE A 179 -9.00 9.18 18.90
C PHE A 179 -9.05 10.41 19.79
N TYR A 180 -9.09 11.60 19.18
CA TYR A 180 -9.14 12.88 19.88
C TYR A 180 -10.54 13.50 19.87
N GLY A 181 -11.56 12.77 19.41
CA GLY A 181 -12.94 13.28 19.34
C GLY A 181 -13.17 14.27 18.21
N PHE A 182 -12.34 14.23 17.15
CA PHE A 182 -12.48 15.07 15.96
C PHE A 182 -12.65 14.25 14.68
N GLY A 183 -13.10 14.93 13.63
CA GLY A 183 -13.07 14.44 12.26
C GLY A 183 -13.20 15.60 11.27
N HIS A 184 -12.75 15.41 10.04
CA HIS A 184 -12.96 16.35 8.95
C HIS A 184 -14.44 16.60 8.69
N ARG A 185 -14.80 17.82 8.30
CA ARG A 185 -16.17 18.17 7.90
C ARG A 185 -16.64 17.43 6.65
N GLY A 186 -15.70 17.07 5.79
CA GLY A 186 -15.86 16.23 4.59
C GLY A 186 -14.48 15.93 4.00
N LEU A 187 -14.39 14.95 3.09
CA LEU A 187 -13.11 14.50 2.55
C LEU A 187 -12.40 15.54 1.66
N LEU A 188 -13.12 16.55 1.16
CA LEU A 188 -12.57 17.69 0.40
C LEU A 188 -12.37 18.95 1.26
N SER A 189 -12.28 18.82 2.59
CA SER A 189 -12.12 19.97 3.46
C SER A 189 -11.04 19.76 4.51
N PRO A 190 -10.10 20.70 4.65
CA PRO A 190 -9.10 20.64 5.72
C PRO A 190 -9.70 21.02 7.08
N LYS A 191 -10.95 21.52 7.12
CA LYS A 191 -11.61 21.94 8.36
C LYS A 191 -12.09 20.72 9.14
N ILE A 192 -11.68 20.65 10.41
CA ILE A 192 -12.18 19.65 11.35
C ILE A 192 -13.43 20.13 12.09
N LYS A 193 -14.17 19.17 12.66
CA LYS A 193 -15.27 19.37 13.59
C LYS A 193 -15.12 18.38 14.74
N ARG A 194 -15.66 18.77 15.89
CA ARG A 194 -15.79 17.87 17.03
C ARG A 194 -16.86 16.83 16.74
N ILE A 195 -16.60 15.57 17.08
CA ILE A 195 -17.53 14.44 16.89
C ILE A 195 -17.89 13.73 18.21
N ALA A 196 -17.25 14.10 19.32
CA ALA A 196 -17.56 13.61 20.66
C ALA A 196 -17.57 14.78 21.68
N ASN A 197 -18.42 14.67 22.70
CA ASN A 197 -18.48 15.66 23.78
C ASN A 197 -17.22 15.59 24.65
N GLU A 198 -16.90 16.69 25.32
CA GLU A 198 -15.85 16.69 26.34
C GLU A 198 -16.32 15.84 27.54
N THR A 199 -15.39 15.07 28.08
CA THR A 199 -15.64 14.21 29.23
C THR A 199 -14.52 14.40 30.25
N ALA A 200 -14.86 14.29 31.53
CA ALA A 200 -13.89 14.21 32.62
C ALA A 200 -13.17 12.84 32.65
N THR A 201 -13.64 11.85 31.88
CA THR A 201 -13.08 10.49 31.79
C THR A 201 -12.53 10.18 30.38
N PRO A 202 -11.50 10.90 29.90
CA PRO A 202 -11.00 10.77 28.53
C PRO A 202 -10.43 9.37 28.20
N LEU A 203 -9.96 8.63 29.21
CA LEU A 203 -9.41 7.28 29.02
C LEU A 203 -10.50 6.25 28.66
N GLU A 204 -11.68 6.35 29.28
CA GLU A 204 -12.82 5.48 28.96
C GLU A 204 -13.28 5.67 27.50
N TYR A 205 -13.25 6.91 27.01
CA TYR A 205 -13.52 7.19 25.60
C TYR A 205 -12.47 6.53 24.70
N MET A 206 -11.18 6.69 25.01
CA MET A 206 -10.10 6.11 24.22
C MET A 206 -10.21 4.59 24.10
N ASP A 207 -10.57 3.89 25.18
CA ASP A 207 -10.71 2.43 25.19
C ASP A 207 -11.90 1.96 24.30
N GLN A 208 -12.92 2.79 24.08
CA GLN A 208 -14.03 2.49 23.18
C GLN A 208 -13.69 2.71 21.70
N VAL A 209 -12.80 3.65 21.38
CA VAL A 209 -12.45 3.97 19.98
C VAL A 209 -11.14 3.35 19.51
N ASP A 210 -10.22 2.97 20.41
CA ASP A 210 -8.96 2.33 20.04
C ASP A 210 -9.12 0.82 19.84
N ILE A 211 -9.44 0.44 18.60
CA ILE A 211 -9.57 -0.96 18.16
C ILE A 211 -8.25 -1.76 18.36
N ARG A 212 -7.11 -1.08 18.60
CA ARG A 212 -5.80 -1.72 18.83
C ARG A 212 -5.52 -2.02 20.30
N ARG A 213 -6.28 -1.43 21.23
CA ARG A 213 -6.23 -1.79 22.65
C ARG A 213 -7.36 -2.77 22.90
N PRO A 214 -7.08 -4.07 23.10
CA PRO A 214 -8.09 -4.91 23.72
C PRO A 214 -8.38 -4.31 25.08
N VAL A 215 -9.66 -4.13 25.42
CA VAL A 215 -10.09 -3.93 26.81
C VAL A 215 -9.42 -5.05 27.60
N HIS A 216 -8.51 -4.71 28.52
CA HIS A 216 -7.94 -5.69 29.42
C HIS A 216 -9.12 -6.36 30.12
N GLY A 217 -9.38 -7.62 29.76
CA GLY A 217 -10.29 -8.46 30.52
C GLY A 217 -9.70 -8.61 31.92
N ASP A 218 -10.51 -8.28 32.92
CA ASP A 218 -10.24 -8.60 34.32
C ASP A 218 -9.96 -10.12 34.47
N GLU A 219 -8.70 -10.51 34.47
CA GLU A 219 -8.27 -11.72 35.17
C GLU A 219 -7.91 -11.34 36.60
N SER A 220 -8.93 -11.12 37.43
CA SER A 220 -8.80 -11.36 38.87
C SER A 220 -10.15 -11.63 39.54
N SER A 221 -10.35 -12.88 39.96
CA SER A 221 -10.83 -13.28 41.30
C SER A 221 -11.59 -14.62 41.24
N GLY A 222 -10.96 -15.64 41.82
CA GLY A 222 -11.54 -16.97 41.93
C GLY A 222 -10.64 -17.96 42.65
N SER A 223 -9.93 -17.51 43.69
CA SER A 223 -9.38 -18.40 44.70
C SER A 223 -10.52 -19.20 45.32
N SER A 224 -10.51 -20.52 45.17
CA SER A 224 -11.13 -21.40 46.17
C SER A 224 -10.06 -22.36 46.66
N GLU A 225 -9.78 -22.20 47.95
CA GLU A 225 -8.88 -23.01 48.74
C GLU A 225 -9.35 -24.46 48.81
N THR A 226 -8.36 -25.34 48.93
CA THR A 226 -8.41 -26.72 49.35
C THR A 226 -9.32 -26.99 50.54
N LYS A 227 -9.94 -28.18 50.59
CA LYS A 227 -10.12 -28.95 51.83
C LYS A 227 -10.30 -30.45 51.55
N SER A 228 -9.38 -31.21 52.17
CA SER A 228 -9.34 -32.63 52.57
C SER A 228 -9.88 -33.71 51.65
#